data_AF-A0A956W8A7-F1
#
_entry.id   AF-A0A956W8A7-F1
#
_cell.length_a   1.000
_cell.length_b   1.000
_cell.length_c   1.000
_cell.angle_alpha   90.00
_cell.angle_beta   90.00
_cell.angle_gamma   90.00
#
_symmetry.space_group_name_H-M   'P 1'
#
loop_
_entity.id
_entity.type
_entity.pdbx_description
1 polymer ?
#
loop_
_entity_poly.entity_id
_entity_poly.type
_entity_poly.pdbx_seq_one_letter_code
_entity_poly.pdbx_strand_id
1 'polypeptide(L)' 'GADAVQPVYRDGDGVEHGGHPVLISGALLPELIEAREVTEGLRGVLAKKRVERVRIDDPTVGLDLDTREAYETAKAALGA' A
#
# COMPACT_ATOMS: atom_id res chain seq x y z
N GLY A 1 -9.40 13.17 -13.39
CA GLY A 1 -8.22 12.37 -12.99
C GLY A 1 -8.63 11.41 -11.88
N ALA A 2 -7.80 10.43 -11.56
CA ALA A 2 -7.98 9.63 -10.34
C ALA A 2 -7.77 10.50 -9.10
N ASP A 3 -8.42 10.15 -7.99
CA ASP A 3 -8.23 10.81 -6.69
C ASP A 3 -6.94 10.34 -6.02
N ALA A 4 -6.55 9.09 -6.29
CA ALA A 4 -5.28 8.51 -5.88
C ALA A 4 -4.81 7.45 -6.88
N VAL A 5 -3.50 7.18 -6.87
CA VAL A 5 -2.88 6.06 -7.57
C VAL A 5 -2.21 5.17 -6.53
N GLN A 6 -2.54 3.87 -6.54
CA GLN A 6 -2.02 2.89 -5.60
C GLN A 6 -1.40 1.71 -6.35
N PRO A 7 -0.12 1.38 -6.09
CA PRO A 7 0.48 0.12 -6.50
C PRO A 7 -0.30 -1.07 -5.95
N VAL A 8 -0.40 -2.15 -6.69
CA VAL A 8 -0.91 -3.43 -6.20
C VAL A 8 0.01 -4.58 -6.58
N TYR A 9 0.13 -5.55 -5.70
CA TYR A 9 0.96 -6.74 -5.90
C TYR A 9 0.24 -7.99 -5.40
N ARG A 10 0.75 -9.17 -5.76
CA ARG A 10 0.27 -10.45 -5.22
C ARG A 10 1.31 -11.03 -4.27
N ASP A 11 0.84 -11.58 -3.16
CA ASP A 11 1.70 -12.34 -2.25
C ASP A 11 1.94 -13.77 -2.78
N GLY A 12 2.66 -14.58 -1.97
CA GLY A 12 2.96 -15.98 -2.29
C GLY A 12 1.72 -16.88 -2.39
N ASP A 13 0.60 -16.48 -1.79
CA ASP A 13 -0.70 -17.19 -1.86
C ASP A 13 -1.58 -16.67 -3.02
N GLY A 14 -1.08 -15.69 -3.79
CA GLY A 14 -1.79 -15.09 -4.92
C GLY A 14 -2.84 -14.05 -4.53
N VAL A 15 -2.91 -13.65 -3.26
CA VAL A 15 -3.83 -12.62 -2.75
C VAL A 15 -3.31 -11.24 -3.17
N GLU A 16 -4.21 -10.39 -3.68
CA GLU A 16 -3.86 -9.02 -4.09
C GLU A 16 -3.83 -8.07 -2.88
N HIS A 17 -2.73 -7.33 -2.75
CA HIS A 17 -2.50 -6.36 -1.68
C HIS A 17 -2.27 -4.96 -2.26
N GLY A 18 -2.68 -3.95 -1.50
CA GLY A 18 -2.32 -2.56 -1.77
C GLY A 18 -0.88 -2.29 -1.34
N GLY A 19 -0.08 -1.73 -2.24
CA GLY A 19 1.32 -1.39 -2.01
C GLY A 19 1.56 0.10 -1.79
N HIS A 20 2.82 0.40 -1.48
CA HIS A 20 3.35 1.75 -1.32
C HIS A 20 4.32 2.07 -2.47
N PRO A 21 4.52 3.36 -2.81
CA PRO A 21 3.86 4.53 -2.25
C PRO A 21 2.46 4.75 -2.84
N VAL A 22 1.55 5.31 -2.04
CA VAL A 22 0.26 5.80 -2.54
C VAL A 22 0.41 7.26 -2.95
N LEU A 23 0.09 7.58 -4.20
CA LEU A 23 0.05 8.96 -4.69
C LEU A 23 -1.36 9.52 -4.52
N ILE A 24 -1.50 10.70 -3.94
CA ILE A 24 -2.80 11.27 -3.59
C ILE A 24 -2.94 12.65 -4.21
N SER A 25 -4.11 12.94 -4.79
CA SER A 25 -4.47 14.27 -5.23
C SER A 25 -4.52 15.25 -4.05
N GLY A 26 -3.94 16.45 -4.23
CA GLY A 26 -4.00 17.51 -3.22
C GLY A 26 -5.42 17.95 -2.85
N ALA A 27 -6.43 17.63 -3.68
CA ALA A 27 -7.84 17.88 -3.38
C ALA A 27 -8.35 17.08 -2.16
N LEU A 28 -7.67 15.99 -1.78
CA LEU A 28 -8.04 15.17 -0.62
C LEU A 28 -7.43 15.68 0.70
N LEU A 29 -6.59 16.71 0.68
CA LEU A 29 -5.95 17.25 1.89
C LEU A 29 -6.93 17.56 3.04
N PRO A 30 -8.10 18.20 2.82
CA PRO A 30 -9.04 18.46 3.91
C PRO A 30 -9.55 17.19 4.60
N GLU A 31 -9.78 16.12 3.84
CA GLU A 31 -10.29 14.85 4.36
C GLU A 31 -9.18 14.06 5.08
N LEU A 32 -7.94 14.15 4.57
CA LEU A 32 -6.76 13.56 5.20
C LEU A 32 -6.45 14.18 6.57
N ILE A 33 -6.65 15.49 6.73
CA ILE A 33 -6.43 16.20 8.01
C ILE A 33 -7.37 15.67 9.10
N GLU A 34 -8.60 15.30 8.73
CA GLU A 34 -9.61 14.79 9.66
C GLU A 34 -9.51 13.27 9.89
N ALA A 35 -8.67 12.58 9.12
CA ALA A 35 -8.51 11.13 9.21
C ALA A 35 -7.90 10.73 10.56
N ARG A 36 -8.45 9.67 11.16
CA ARG A 36 -7.97 9.11 12.43
C ARG A 36 -7.69 7.62 12.27
N GLU A 37 -6.84 7.06 13.12
CA GLU A 37 -6.61 5.60 13.13
C GLU A 37 -7.90 4.81 13.40
N VAL A 38 -8.81 5.34 14.22
CA VAL A 38 -10.14 4.74 14.44
C VAL A 38 -11.00 4.66 13.16
N THR A 39 -10.67 5.46 12.13
CA THR A 39 -11.30 5.41 10.81
C THR A 39 -10.44 4.70 9.77
N GLU A 40 -9.50 3.85 10.19
CA GLU A 40 -8.51 3.17 9.32
C GLU A 40 -7.61 4.14 8.54
N GLY A 41 -7.39 5.36 9.06
CA GLY A 41 -6.50 6.35 8.48
C GLY A 41 -6.75 6.60 6.99
N LEU A 42 -5.71 6.45 6.17
CA LEU A 42 -5.79 6.62 4.72
C LEU A 42 -6.74 5.63 4.04
N ARG A 43 -6.86 4.38 4.54
CA ARG A 43 -7.75 3.37 3.93
C ARG A 43 -9.20 3.83 3.99
N GLY A 44 -9.62 4.37 5.13
CA GLY A 44 -10.97 4.92 5.29
C GLY A 44 -11.24 6.10 4.37
N VAL A 45 -10.26 7.00 4.18
CA VAL A 45 -10.38 8.14 3.26
C VAL A 45 -10.55 7.65 1.82
N LEU A 46 -9.76 6.66 1.39
CA LEU A 46 -9.77 6.17 0.00
C LEU A 46 -10.93 5.23 -0.33
N ALA A 47 -11.60 4.64 0.66
CA ALA A 47 -12.68 3.66 0.46
C ALA A 47 -13.83 4.16 -0.44
N LYS A 48 -14.05 5.49 -0.51
CA LYS A 48 -15.11 6.13 -1.31
C LYS A 48 -14.56 6.93 -2.50
N LYS A 49 -13.29 6.77 -2.84
CA LYS A 49 -12.60 7.58 -3.86
C LYS A 49 -12.26 6.74 -5.10
N ARG A 50 -12.02 7.41 -6.22
CA ARG A 50 -11.58 6.76 -7.44
C ARG A 50 -10.07 6.53 -7.37
N VAL A 51 -9.68 5.30 -7.00
CA VAL A 51 -8.28 4.87 -6.93
C VAL A 51 -7.90 4.14 -8.21
N GLU A 52 -6.90 4.66 -8.91
CA GLU A 52 -6.25 3.95 -10.01
C GLU A 52 -5.25 2.94 -9.44
N ARG A 53 -5.38 1.67 -9.84
CA ARG A 53 -4.51 0.59 -9.37
C ARG A 53 -3.49 0.25 -10.44
N VAL A 54 -2.21 0.32 -10.07
CA VAL A 54 -1.08 0.01 -10.95
C VAL A 54 -0.47 -1.30 -10.49
N ARG A 55 -0.51 -2.33 -11.33
CA ARG A 55 0.08 -3.63 -10.98
C ARG A 55 1.61 -3.54 -10.99
N ILE A 56 2.22 -4.04 -9.91
CA ILE A 56 3.66 -4.22 -9.76
C ILE A 56 3.94 -5.72 -9.70
N ASP A 57 4.66 -6.21 -10.70
CA ASP A 57 5.06 -7.62 -10.81
C ASP A 57 6.47 -7.83 -10.24
N ASP A 58 6.67 -7.39 -8.99
CA ASP A 58 7.90 -7.59 -8.23
C ASP A 58 7.55 -8.16 -6.85
N PRO A 59 7.99 -9.40 -6.54
CA PRO A 59 7.66 -10.04 -5.27
C PRO A 59 8.29 -9.34 -4.05
N THR A 60 9.32 -8.53 -4.25
CA THR A 60 9.98 -7.78 -3.17
C THR A 60 9.12 -6.64 -2.64
N VAL A 61 8.15 -6.17 -3.43
CA VAL A 61 7.30 -5.02 -3.05
C VAL A 61 6.37 -5.34 -1.86
N GLY A 62 6.15 -6.62 -1.59
CA GLY A 62 5.38 -7.11 -0.45
C GLY A 62 6.20 -7.37 0.81
N LEU A 63 7.52 -7.14 0.78
CA LEU A 63 8.37 -7.31 1.96
C LEU A 63 8.14 -6.13 2.91
N ASP A 64 7.51 -6.42 4.05
CA ASP A 64 7.36 -5.49 5.16
C ASP A 64 8.18 -5.94 6.37
N LEU A 65 8.98 -5.05 6.94
CA LEU A 65 10.01 -5.39 7.93
C LEU A 65 9.53 -5.19 9.36
N ASP A 66 8.29 -5.58 9.63
CA ASP A 66 7.62 -5.37 10.92
C ASP A 66 8.10 -6.33 12.01
N THR A 67 8.62 -7.50 11.62
CA THR A 67 9.07 -8.54 12.54
C THR A 67 10.45 -9.05 12.17
N ARG A 68 11.11 -9.70 13.13
CA ARG A 68 12.42 -10.33 12.88
C ARG A 68 12.33 -11.43 11.83
N GLU A 69 11.25 -12.20 11.86
CA GLU A 69 10.99 -13.27 10.91
C GLU A 69 10.81 -12.72 9.49
N ALA A 70 10.09 -11.60 9.35
CA ALA A 70 9.91 -10.94 8.07
C ALA A 70 11.24 -10.38 7.53
N TYR A 71 12.09 -9.84 8.41
CA TYR A 71 13.43 -9.39 8.06
C TYR A 71 14.34 -10.50 7.53
N GLU A 72 14.41 -11.65 8.21
CA GLU A 72 15.23 -12.77 7.73
C GLU A 72 14.70 -13.33 6.40
N THR A 73 13.38 -13.33 6.20
CA THR A 73 12.75 -13.69 4.92
C THR A 73 13.17 -12.72 3.81
N ALA A 74 13.13 -11.42 4.08
CA ALA A 74 13.55 -10.39 3.13
C ALA A 74 15.03 -10.52 2.74
N LYS A 75 15.92 -10.80 3.70
CA LYS A 75 17.35 -11.04 3.42
C LYS A 75 17.56 -12.20 2.45
N ALA A 76 16.92 -13.34 2.71
CA ALA A 76 17.01 -14.50 1.84
C ALA A 76 16.50 -14.20 0.42
N ALA A 77 15.42 -13.43 0.29
CA ALA A 77 14.85 -13.04 -1.00
C ALA A 77 15.74 -12.06 -1.79
N LEU A 78 16.47 -11.18 -1.11
CA LEU A 78 17.34 -10.16 -1.73
C LEU A 78 18.80 -10.61 -1.92
N GLY A 79 19.14 -11.85 -1.53
CA GLY A 79 20.47 -12.42 -1.71
C GLY A 79 21.56 -11.81 -0.81
N ALA A 80 21.17 -11.32 0.38
CA ALA A 80 22.06 -10.71 1.37
C ALA A 80 22.54 -11.69 2.46
#